data_AF-A0A956L5S8-F1
#
_entry.id   AF-A0A956L5S8-F1
#
_cell.length_a   1.000
_cell.length_b   1.000
_cell.length_c   1.000
_cell.angle_alpha   90.00
_cell.angle_beta   90.00
_cell.angle_gamma   90.00
#
_symmetry.space_group_name_H-M   'P 1'
#
loop_
_entity.id
_entity.type
_entity.pdbx_description
1 polymer ?
#
loop_
_entity_poly.entity_id
_entity_poly.type
_entity_poly.pdbx_seq_one_letter_code
_entity_poly.pdbx_strand_id
1 'polypeptide(L)'
;MRLSPDEPKPDWSALETAFEHNAPETHSYLDLRTGQVVTIVDSRPEDEEKRQLIRRSEGRFVHLDPASSREQYRWMERFVSSVEDEALRERLVLAIDGKGAFRRFKDVLLSYPVERDRWFTYRANLLHIYINNWLNGQDIALGEHPPWGDPEQPPEPDVPLEKPIGTRGEGPTETLRRQARELIDALPALELPSVIAYLRFLREKAPSVVEPGTPGAIPE
;
A
#
# COMPACT_ATOMS: atom_id res chain seq x y z
N MET A 1 -10.69 -18.43 13.94
CA MET A 1 -9.67 -19.42 14.28
C MET A 1 -10.02 -20.09 15.59
N ARG A 2 -9.73 -21.38 15.68
CA ARG A 2 -9.76 -22.16 16.92
C ARG A 2 -8.33 -22.52 17.30
N LEU A 3 -8.05 -22.66 18.59
CA LEU A 3 -6.78 -23.22 19.03
C LEU A 3 -6.91 -24.71 19.29
N SER A 4 -5.92 -25.46 18.85
CA SER A 4 -5.79 -26.87 19.13
C SER A 4 -4.32 -27.20 19.35
N PRO A 5 -3.92 -27.71 20.53
CA PRO A 5 -2.53 -28.07 20.82
C PRO A 5 -1.96 -29.15 19.89
N ASP A 6 -2.83 -29.91 19.21
CA ASP A 6 -2.47 -30.96 18.26
C ASP A 6 -2.17 -30.42 16.85
N GLU A 7 -2.47 -29.15 16.59
CA GLU A 7 -2.22 -28.49 15.30
C GLU A 7 -0.82 -27.86 15.27
N PRO A 8 -0.21 -27.71 14.09
CA PRO A 8 1.11 -27.12 13.97
C PRO A 8 1.09 -25.63 14.33
N LYS A 9 2.21 -25.17 14.90
CA LYS A 9 2.49 -23.75 15.10
C LYS A 9 2.73 -23.08 13.74
N PRO A 10 1.97 -22.01 13.39
CA PRO A 10 2.21 -21.28 12.16
C PRO A 10 3.55 -20.55 12.15
N ASP A 11 4.15 -20.43 10.97
CA ASP A 11 5.21 -19.47 10.71
C ASP A 11 4.60 -18.06 10.59
N TRP A 12 4.46 -17.40 11.75
CA TRP A 12 3.84 -16.08 11.84
C TRP A 12 4.57 -15.01 11.05
N SER A 13 5.90 -15.08 10.97
CA SER A 13 6.72 -14.11 10.21
C SER A 13 6.47 -14.25 8.71
N ALA A 14 6.43 -15.48 8.20
CA ALA A 14 6.12 -15.72 6.80
C ALA A 14 4.65 -15.39 6.47
N LEU A 15 3.73 -15.63 7.41
CA LEU A 15 2.32 -15.28 7.27
C LEU A 15 2.15 -13.76 7.20
N GLU A 16 2.72 -13.01 8.14
CA GLU A 16 2.70 -11.55 8.12
C GLU A 16 3.26 -11.00 6.79
N THR A 17 4.42 -11.52 6.35
CA THR A 17 5.03 -11.15 5.08
C THR A 17 4.10 -11.41 3.89
N ALA A 18 3.37 -12.53 3.89
CA ALA A 18 2.41 -12.85 2.83
C ALA A 18 1.24 -11.85 2.79
N PHE A 19 0.72 -11.42 3.95
CA PHE A 19 -0.34 -10.41 4.00
C PHE A 19 0.12 -8.99 3.64
N GLU A 20 1.42 -8.70 3.75
CA GLU A 20 1.98 -7.42 3.29
C GLU A 20 2.09 -7.29 1.77
N HIS A 21 2.35 -8.41 1.09
CA HIS A 21 2.67 -8.43 -0.34
C HIS A 21 1.41 -8.66 -1.19
N ASN A 22 1.15 -7.73 -2.11
CA ASN A 22 -0.05 -7.69 -2.95
C ASN A 22 0.25 -7.87 -4.45
N ALA A 23 1.39 -8.49 -4.78
CA ALA A 23 1.78 -8.69 -6.17
C ALA A 23 0.76 -9.65 -6.84
N PRO A 24 0.02 -9.23 -7.89
CA PRO A 24 -1.06 -10.03 -8.48
C PRO A 24 -0.63 -11.42 -8.97
N GLU A 25 0.63 -11.56 -9.36
CA GLU A 25 1.25 -12.80 -9.83
C GLU A 25 1.77 -13.70 -8.71
N THR A 26 1.69 -13.26 -7.45
CA THR A 26 2.19 -13.99 -6.28
C THR A 26 1.02 -14.44 -5.41
N HIS A 27 0.94 -15.75 -5.16
CA HIS A 27 -0.09 -16.35 -4.34
C HIS A 27 0.57 -17.08 -3.17
N SER A 28 0.04 -16.88 -1.97
CA SER A 28 0.57 -17.50 -0.74
C SER A 28 -0.49 -18.37 -0.09
N TYR A 29 -0.06 -19.49 0.48
CA TYR A 29 -0.92 -20.49 1.10
C TYR A 29 -0.35 -20.88 2.46
N LEU A 30 -1.21 -21.01 3.47
CA LEU A 30 -0.85 -21.66 4.73
C LEU A 30 -1.06 -23.16 4.60
N ASP A 31 -0.01 -23.94 4.85
CA ASP A 31 -0.08 -25.40 4.97
C ASP A 31 -0.53 -25.79 6.39
N LEU A 32 -1.78 -26.23 6.54
CA LEU A 32 -2.34 -26.60 7.84
C LEU A 32 -1.67 -27.84 8.46
N ARG A 33 -0.90 -28.62 7.71
CA ARG A 33 -0.17 -29.78 8.27
C ARG A 33 1.18 -29.41 8.88
N THR A 34 1.79 -28.32 8.44
CA THR A 34 3.15 -27.95 8.84
C THR A 34 3.23 -26.58 9.52
N GLY A 35 2.19 -25.75 9.38
CA GLY A 35 2.19 -24.36 9.79
C GLY A 35 3.00 -23.43 8.87
N GLN A 36 3.61 -23.95 7.80
CA GLN A 36 4.45 -23.15 6.92
C GLN A 36 3.64 -22.40 5.86
N VAL A 37 4.16 -21.26 5.43
CA VAL A 37 3.62 -20.52 4.29
C VAL A 37 4.35 -20.93 3.02
N VAL A 38 3.57 -21.35 2.03
CA VAL A 38 4.05 -21.71 0.69
C VAL A 38 3.65 -20.59 -0.27
N THR A 39 4.65 -19.97 -0.88
CA THR A 39 4.45 -18.93 -1.92
C THR A 39 4.76 -19.50 -3.29
N ILE A 40 3.87 -19.22 -4.25
CA ILE A 40 4.02 -19.51 -5.67
C ILE A 40 3.94 -18.21 -6.47
N VAL A 41 4.75 -18.12 -7.53
CA VAL A 41 4.68 -17.01 -8.48
C VAL A 41 4.31 -17.56 -9.85
N ASP A 42 3.27 -17.03 -10.49
CA ASP A 42 2.70 -17.59 -11.72
C ASP A 42 3.71 -17.75 -12.86
N SER A 43 4.65 -16.82 -12.96
CA SER A 43 5.69 -16.82 -14.01
C SER A 43 6.87 -17.76 -13.73
N ARG A 44 6.98 -18.37 -12.54
CA ARG A 44 8.11 -19.23 -12.16
C ARG A 44 7.82 -20.71 -12.48
N PRO A 45 8.59 -21.36 -13.38
CA PRO A 45 8.41 -22.77 -13.69
C PRO A 45 8.73 -23.70 -12.50
N GLU A 46 9.70 -23.31 -11.67
CA GLU A 46 10.13 -24.08 -10.48
C GLU A 46 9.01 -24.28 -9.44
N ASP A 47 7.97 -23.43 -9.46
CA ASP A 47 6.83 -23.55 -8.56
C ASP A 47 5.78 -24.58 -9.03
N GLU A 48 5.96 -25.22 -10.20
CA GLU A 48 4.96 -26.15 -10.74
C GLU A 48 4.72 -27.36 -9.82
N GLU A 49 5.75 -27.91 -9.19
CA GLU A 49 5.59 -29.00 -8.22
C GLU A 49 4.74 -28.57 -7.02
N LYS A 50 4.94 -27.33 -6.52
CA LYS A 50 4.13 -26.76 -5.44
C LYS A 50 2.68 -26.57 -5.89
N ARG A 51 2.44 -26.06 -7.11
CA ARG A 51 1.08 -25.91 -7.66
C ARG A 51 0.37 -27.25 -7.73
N GLN A 52 1.04 -28.29 -8.21
CA GLN A 52 0.48 -29.64 -8.28
C GLN A 52 0.19 -30.20 -6.88
N LEU A 53 1.08 -29.99 -5.92
CA LEU A 53 0.87 -30.40 -4.53
C LEU A 53 -0.35 -29.71 -3.91
N ILE A 54 -0.49 -28.40 -4.08
CA ILE A 54 -1.62 -27.60 -3.58
C ILE A 54 -2.93 -28.11 -4.20
N ARG A 55 -2.98 -28.27 -5.53
CA ARG A 55 -4.19 -28.74 -6.23
C ARG A 55 -4.62 -30.16 -5.83
N ARG A 56 -3.67 -31.05 -5.51
CA ARG A 56 -3.97 -32.45 -5.15
C ARG A 56 -4.29 -32.64 -3.67
N SER A 57 -3.95 -31.68 -2.81
CA SER A 57 -4.11 -31.78 -1.36
C SER A 57 -5.34 -31.01 -0.90
N GLU A 58 -6.53 -31.53 -1.19
CA GLU A 58 -7.80 -30.92 -0.77
C GLU A 58 -7.84 -30.71 0.75
N GLY A 59 -8.24 -29.52 1.19
CA GLY A 59 -8.36 -29.16 2.61
C GLY A 59 -7.06 -28.94 3.37
N ARG A 60 -5.88 -29.19 2.77
CA ARG A 60 -4.58 -28.98 3.43
C ARG A 60 -4.09 -27.54 3.37
N PHE A 61 -4.31 -26.87 2.25
CA PHE A 61 -3.77 -25.53 1.99
C PHE A 61 -4.89 -24.50 2.01
N VAL A 62 -4.66 -23.41 2.73
CA VAL A 62 -5.57 -22.26 2.78
C VAL A 62 -4.91 -21.09 2.07
N HIS A 63 -5.55 -20.57 1.03
CA HIS A 63 -5.07 -19.40 0.32
C HIS A 63 -5.12 -18.17 1.23
N LEU A 64 -4.00 -17.51 1.44
CA LEU A 64 -3.92 -16.25 2.19
C LEU A 64 -4.43 -15.12 1.31
N ASP A 65 -5.29 -14.25 1.86
CA ASP A 65 -5.89 -13.12 1.12
C ASP A 65 -5.34 -11.79 1.64
N PRO A 66 -4.24 -11.27 1.05
CA PRO A 66 -3.59 -10.06 1.54
C PRO A 66 -4.53 -8.85 1.50
N ALA A 67 -4.30 -7.87 2.38
CA ALA A 67 -5.16 -6.69 2.45
C ALA A 67 -5.09 -5.91 1.13
N SER A 68 -6.16 -5.88 0.34
CA SER A 68 -6.18 -5.31 -1.02
C SER A 68 -5.57 -3.90 -1.13
N SER A 69 -5.13 -3.50 -2.32
CA SER A 69 -4.60 -2.13 -2.52
C SER A 69 -5.62 -1.04 -2.16
N ARG A 70 -6.92 -1.32 -2.29
CA ARG A 70 -7.99 -0.40 -1.86
C ARG A 70 -8.03 -0.25 -0.35
N GLU A 71 -7.89 -1.36 0.37
CA GLU A 71 -7.88 -1.38 1.83
C GLU A 71 -6.63 -0.68 2.38
N GLN A 72 -5.44 -0.98 1.81
CA GLN A 72 -4.22 -0.27 2.18
C GLN A 72 -4.28 1.24 1.87
N TYR A 73 -4.99 1.62 0.82
CA TYR A 73 -5.22 3.04 0.50
C TYR A 73 -6.11 3.71 1.54
N ARG A 74 -7.16 3.04 2.05
CA ARG A 74 -7.97 3.55 3.17
C ARG A 74 -7.14 3.75 4.44
N TRP A 75 -6.19 2.86 4.71
CA TRP A 75 -5.27 3.03 5.84
C TRP A 75 -4.43 4.30 5.70
N MET A 76 -3.97 4.62 4.48
CA MET A 76 -3.29 5.90 4.21
C MET A 76 -4.23 7.08 4.41
N GLU A 77 -5.47 7.02 3.90
CA GLU A 77 -6.47 8.10 4.09
C GLU A 77 -6.72 8.39 5.57
N ARG A 78 -6.95 7.34 6.37
CA ARG A 78 -7.14 7.47 7.83
C ARG A 78 -5.90 8.05 8.51
N PHE A 79 -4.70 7.56 8.16
CA PHE A 79 -3.47 8.10 8.73
C PHE A 79 -3.26 9.58 8.39
N VAL A 80 -3.50 9.98 7.13
CA VAL A 80 -3.40 11.38 6.69
C VAL A 80 -4.37 12.26 7.47
N SER A 81 -5.60 11.78 7.72
CA SER A 81 -6.58 12.52 8.51
C SER A 81 -6.15 12.75 9.96
N SER A 82 -5.28 11.88 10.51
CA SER A 82 -4.81 11.94 11.90
C SER A 82 -3.51 12.71 12.08
N VAL A 83 -2.92 13.23 11.00
CA VAL A 83 -1.73 14.09 11.08
C VAL A 83 -2.13 15.46 11.63
N GLU A 84 -1.48 15.88 12.72
CA GLU A 84 -1.72 17.16 13.40
C GLU A 84 -1.05 18.35 12.69
N ASP A 85 0.14 18.14 12.10
CA ASP A 85 0.82 19.17 11.30
C ASP A 85 0.03 19.43 10.01
N GLU A 86 -0.66 20.57 9.96
CA GLU A 86 -1.48 21.00 8.83
C GLU A 86 -0.70 20.99 7.51
N ALA A 87 0.53 21.51 7.51
CA ALA A 87 1.33 21.65 6.30
C ALA A 87 1.77 20.28 5.77
N LEU A 88 2.08 19.33 6.66
CA LEU A 88 2.33 17.95 6.28
C LEU A 88 1.05 17.27 5.78
N ARG A 89 -0.08 17.45 6.48
CA ARG A 89 -1.36 16.86 6.12
C ARG A 89 -1.78 17.28 4.71
N GLU A 90 -1.73 18.57 4.39
CA GLU A 90 -2.01 19.09 3.05
C GLU A 90 -1.12 18.45 1.98
N ARG A 91 0.19 18.33 2.26
CA ARG A 91 1.14 17.66 1.35
C ARG A 91 0.78 16.20 1.12
N LEU A 92 0.39 15.48 2.17
CA LEU A 92 0.02 14.07 2.08
C LEU A 92 -1.32 13.88 1.35
N VAL A 93 -2.31 14.75 1.58
CA VAL A 93 -3.59 14.77 0.84
C VAL A 93 -3.34 14.82 -0.67
N LEU A 94 -2.44 15.70 -1.10
CA LEU A 94 -2.04 15.80 -2.51
C LEU A 94 -1.22 14.59 -2.97
N ALA A 95 -0.32 14.09 -2.13
CA ALA A 95 0.55 12.97 -2.47
C ALA A 95 -0.24 11.69 -2.76
N ILE A 96 -1.31 11.43 -2.02
CA ILE A 96 -2.12 10.22 -2.17
C ILE A 96 -3.13 10.29 -3.33
N ASP A 97 -3.20 11.38 -4.07
CA ASP A 97 -4.16 11.52 -5.18
C ASP A 97 -3.66 10.88 -6.48
N GLY A 98 -4.47 10.02 -7.10
CA GLY A 98 -4.20 9.41 -8.40
C GLY A 98 -3.07 8.37 -8.45
N LYS A 99 -2.63 8.03 -9.68
CA LYS A 99 -1.63 6.97 -9.94
C LYS A 99 -0.30 7.27 -9.26
N GLY A 100 0.26 6.30 -8.54
CA GLY A 100 1.54 6.44 -7.83
C GLY A 100 1.43 6.99 -6.40
N ALA A 101 0.22 7.06 -5.84
CA ALA A 101 -0.07 7.52 -4.48
C ALA A 101 0.84 6.90 -3.40
N PHE A 102 0.94 5.57 -3.36
CA PHE A 102 1.77 4.85 -2.37
C PHE A 102 3.24 5.27 -2.39
N ARG A 103 3.79 5.52 -3.58
CA ARG A 103 5.18 5.96 -3.71
C ARG A 103 5.33 7.39 -3.18
N ARG A 104 4.53 8.33 -3.69
CA ARG A 104 4.62 9.74 -3.27
C ARG A 104 4.36 9.94 -1.79
N PHE A 105 3.41 9.23 -1.22
CA PHE A 105 3.16 9.25 0.22
C PHE A 105 4.42 8.88 1.02
N LYS A 106 5.06 7.77 0.66
CA LYS A 106 6.33 7.36 1.28
C LYS A 106 7.44 8.38 1.04
N ASP A 107 7.53 8.94 -0.17
CA ASP A 107 8.53 9.95 -0.52
C ASP A 107 8.37 11.22 0.33
N VAL A 108 7.13 11.67 0.59
CA VAL A 108 6.86 12.78 1.51
C VAL A 108 7.36 12.43 2.92
N LEU A 109 7.00 11.25 3.44
CA LEU A 109 7.40 10.81 4.78
C LEU A 109 8.92 10.68 4.97
N LEU A 110 9.72 10.54 3.91
CA LEU A 110 11.19 10.54 4.04
C LEU A 110 11.74 11.82 4.68
N SER A 111 11.03 12.94 4.53
CA SER A 111 11.42 14.23 5.13
C SER A 111 10.86 14.41 6.56
N TYR A 112 10.07 13.47 7.06
CA TYR A 112 9.36 13.53 8.34
C TYR A 112 9.55 12.22 9.12
N PRO A 113 10.75 11.96 9.69
CA PRO A 113 11.09 10.66 10.27
C PRO A 113 10.15 10.23 11.41
N VAL A 114 9.69 11.17 12.24
CA VAL A 114 8.74 10.87 13.34
C VAL A 114 7.40 10.37 12.80
N GLU A 115 6.83 11.07 11.82
CA GLU A 115 5.56 10.68 11.18
C GLU A 115 5.72 9.41 10.33
N ARG A 116 6.90 9.21 9.75
CA ARG A 116 7.25 7.99 9.04
C ARG A 116 7.20 6.78 9.98
N ASP A 117 7.82 6.87 11.14
CA ASP A 117 7.82 5.78 12.12
C ASP A 117 6.41 5.56 12.67
N ARG A 118 5.65 6.64 12.94
CA ARG A 118 4.23 6.56 13.32
C ARG A 118 3.40 5.82 12.26
N TRP A 119 3.61 6.11 10.99
CA TRP A 119 2.94 5.41 9.88
C TRP A 119 3.26 3.92 9.89
N PHE A 120 4.52 3.51 10.07
CA PHE A 120 4.88 2.10 10.08
C PHE A 120 4.24 1.34 11.24
N THR A 121 4.25 1.91 12.45
CA THR A 121 3.57 1.34 13.61
C THR A 121 2.05 1.25 13.38
N TYR A 122 1.44 2.32 12.87
CA TYR A 122 0.01 2.38 12.59
C TYR A 122 -0.41 1.33 11.54
N ARG A 123 0.34 1.23 10.43
CA ARG A 123 0.10 0.25 9.37
C ARG A 123 0.28 -1.19 9.87
N ALA A 124 1.32 -1.46 10.65
CA ALA A 124 1.55 -2.80 11.21
C ALA A 124 0.40 -3.24 12.11
N ASN A 125 -0.07 -2.34 12.99
CA ASN A 125 -1.22 -2.61 13.85
C ASN A 125 -2.50 -2.92 13.03
N LEU A 126 -2.79 -2.12 11.98
CA LEU A 126 -3.93 -2.38 11.10
C LEU A 126 -3.79 -3.70 10.32
N LEU A 127 -2.58 -4.05 9.91
CA LEU A 127 -2.30 -5.34 9.27
C LEU A 127 -2.57 -6.50 10.24
N HIS A 128 -2.14 -6.40 11.49
CA HIS A 128 -2.41 -7.42 12.52
C HIS A 128 -3.91 -7.57 12.79
N ILE A 129 -4.67 -6.46 12.86
CA ILE A 129 -6.14 -6.49 12.95
C ILE A 129 -6.73 -7.22 11.75
N TYR A 130 -6.27 -6.89 10.54
CA TYR A 130 -6.73 -7.52 9.31
C TYR A 130 -6.45 -9.03 9.31
N ILE A 131 -5.23 -9.45 9.67
CA ILE A 131 -4.85 -10.86 9.75
C ILE A 131 -5.72 -11.58 10.79
N ASN A 132 -5.91 -11.01 11.98
CA ASN A 132 -6.75 -11.62 13.01
C ASN A 132 -8.21 -11.77 12.54
N ASN A 133 -8.78 -10.74 11.90
CA ASN A 133 -10.13 -10.81 11.34
C ASN A 133 -10.24 -11.86 10.24
N TRP A 134 -9.25 -11.94 9.36
CA TRP A 134 -9.20 -12.94 8.31
C TRP A 134 -9.13 -14.35 8.90
N LEU A 135 -8.19 -14.61 9.83
CA LEU A 135 -8.06 -15.88 10.55
C LEU A 135 -9.32 -16.24 11.34
N ASN A 136 -10.04 -15.24 11.86
CA ASN A 136 -11.32 -15.42 12.55
C ASN A 136 -12.46 -15.80 11.60
N GLY A 137 -12.48 -15.22 10.40
CA GLY A 137 -13.39 -15.60 9.33
C GLY A 137 -13.10 -16.98 8.73
N GLN A 138 -11.84 -17.45 8.81
CA GLN A 138 -11.49 -18.82 8.46
C GLN A 138 -11.85 -19.79 9.59
N ASP A 139 -12.63 -20.83 9.30
CA ASP A 139 -12.91 -21.91 10.25
C ASP A 139 -11.74 -22.91 10.33
N ILE A 140 -10.55 -22.41 10.69
CA ILE A 140 -9.31 -23.18 10.80
C ILE A 140 -8.83 -23.28 12.25
N ALA A 141 -8.18 -24.41 12.56
CA ALA A 141 -7.53 -24.64 13.85
C ALA A 141 -6.02 -24.42 13.72
N LEU A 142 -5.42 -23.75 14.71
CA LEU A 142 -3.99 -23.42 14.75
C LEU A 142 -3.37 -23.85 16.08
N GLY A 143 -2.07 -24.16 16.07
CA GLY A 143 -1.33 -24.61 17.26
C GLY A 143 -0.95 -23.52 18.27
N GLU A 144 -1.03 -22.25 17.88
CA GLU A 144 -0.63 -21.13 18.71
C GLU A 144 -1.44 -19.87 18.36
N HIS A 145 -1.48 -18.90 19.28
CA HIS A 145 -1.95 -17.55 18.97
C HIS A 145 -0.91 -16.75 18.17
N PRO A 146 -1.33 -15.76 17.38
CA PRO A 146 -0.40 -14.82 16.76
C PRO A 146 0.47 -14.10 17.81
N PRO A 147 1.75 -13.82 17.52
CA PRO A 147 2.68 -13.22 18.48
C PRO A 147 2.34 -11.75 18.80
N TRP A 148 1.57 -11.08 17.93
CA TRP A 148 1.07 -9.73 18.15
C TRP A 148 -0.20 -9.68 19.01
N GLY A 149 -0.80 -10.82 19.38
CA GLY A 149 -1.97 -10.88 20.25
C GLY A 149 -3.22 -10.23 19.64
N ASP A 150 -3.91 -9.42 20.45
CA ASP A 150 -5.14 -8.69 20.09
C ASP A 150 -4.84 -7.20 19.90
N PRO A 151 -4.48 -6.77 18.68
CA PRO A 151 -4.15 -5.38 18.38
C PRO A 151 -5.35 -4.44 18.59
N GLU A 152 -5.10 -3.27 19.18
CA GLU A 152 -6.14 -2.28 19.45
C GLU A 152 -6.57 -1.55 18.18
N GLN A 153 -7.88 -1.41 17.97
CA GLN A 153 -8.41 -0.60 16.87
C GLN A 153 -7.98 0.86 17.05
N PRO A 154 -7.35 1.50 16.05
CA PRO A 154 -7.01 2.91 16.16
C PRO A 154 -8.28 3.76 16.35
N PRO A 155 -8.22 4.82 17.18
CA PRO A 155 -9.38 5.65 17.51
C PRO A 155 -9.94 6.42 16.31
N GLU A 156 -9.15 6.59 15.26
CA GLU A 156 -9.57 7.33 14.07
C GLU A 156 -10.65 6.56 13.31
N PRO A 157 -11.84 7.14 13.10
CA PRO A 157 -12.93 6.44 12.46
C PRO A 157 -12.57 6.13 11.00
N ASP A 158 -13.15 5.06 10.46
CA ASP A 158 -13.00 4.69 9.04
C ASP A 158 -13.89 5.57 8.16
N VAL A 159 -13.52 6.84 8.07
CA VAL A 159 -14.20 7.84 7.24
C VAL A 159 -13.28 8.19 6.07
N PRO A 160 -13.79 8.20 4.82
CA PRO A 160 -13.00 8.66 3.69
C PRO A 160 -12.45 10.06 3.93
N LEU A 161 -11.16 10.25 3.64
CA LEU A 161 -10.51 11.55 3.77
C LEU A 161 -11.23 12.57 2.88
N GLU A 162 -11.62 13.70 3.46
CA GLU A 162 -12.13 14.83 2.69
C GLU A 162 -11.03 15.35 1.75
N LYS A 163 -11.24 15.15 0.45
CA LYS A 163 -10.33 15.65 -0.59
C LYS A 163 -10.88 16.97 -1.14
N PRO A 164 -10.01 17.96 -1.44
CA PRO A 164 -10.42 19.18 -2.13
C PRO A 164 -11.26 18.82 -3.37
N ILE A 165 -12.50 19.28 -3.41
CA ILE A 165 -13.43 18.94 -4.48
C ILE A 165 -12.96 19.63 -5.77
N GLY A 166 -12.44 18.83 -6.70
CA GLY A 166 -12.31 19.24 -8.08
C GLY A 166 -13.65 19.19 -8.81
N THR A 167 -13.73 19.86 -9.96
CA THR A 167 -14.82 19.70 -10.94
C THR A 167 -15.05 18.21 -11.22
N ARG A 168 -16.30 17.76 -11.36
CA ARG A 168 -16.68 16.33 -11.51
C ARG A 168 -15.70 15.55 -12.39
N GLY A 169 -14.98 14.59 -11.79
CA GLY A 169 -14.04 13.70 -12.48
C GLY A 169 -12.57 14.08 -12.36
N GLU A 170 -12.25 15.25 -11.78
CA GLU A 170 -10.86 15.71 -11.57
C GLU A 170 -10.48 15.59 -10.09
N GLY A 171 -9.35 14.92 -9.82
CA GLY A 171 -8.77 14.89 -8.47
C GLY A 171 -8.22 16.25 -8.04
N PRO A 172 -7.92 16.43 -6.74
CA PRO A 172 -7.26 17.62 -6.21
C PRO A 172 -6.03 18.05 -7.03
N THR A 173 -5.23 17.08 -7.48
CA THR A 173 -4.04 17.36 -8.29
C THR A 173 -4.39 17.97 -9.64
N GLU A 174 -5.41 17.44 -10.33
CA GLU A 174 -5.80 17.96 -11.64
C GLU A 174 -6.43 19.34 -11.53
N THR A 175 -7.14 19.61 -10.44
CA THR A 175 -7.66 20.93 -10.10
C THR A 175 -6.54 21.96 -9.96
N LEU A 176 -5.48 21.63 -9.21
CA LEU A 176 -4.29 22.48 -9.08
C LEU A 176 -3.56 22.66 -10.42
N ARG A 177 -3.46 21.61 -11.24
CA ARG A 177 -2.88 21.69 -12.59
C ARG A 177 -3.68 22.63 -13.49
N ARG A 178 -5.01 22.62 -13.42
CA ARG A 178 -5.83 23.58 -14.16
C ARG A 178 -5.58 25.00 -13.66
N GLN A 179 -5.67 25.24 -12.36
CA GLN A 179 -5.43 26.56 -11.78
C GLN A 179 -4.05 27.12 -12.18
N ALA A 180 -3.00 26.28 -12.16
CA ALA A 180 -1.68 26.68 -12.61
C ALA A 180 -1.64 27.07 -14.10
N ARG A 181 -2.33 26.33 -14.98
CA ARG A 181 -2.44 26.66 -16.41
C ARG A 181 -3.16 28.00 -16.63
N GLU A 182 -4.29 28.20 -15.96
CA GLU A 182 -5.07 29.44 -16.04
C GLU A 182 -4.24 30.66 -15.58
N LEU A 183 -3.47 30.51 -14.50
CA LEU A 183 -2.55 31.56 -14.04
C LEU A 183 -1.45 31.85 -15.06
N ILE A 184 -0.87 30.81 -15.67
CA ILE A 184 0.16 30.97 -16.71
C ILE A 184 -0.41 31.69 -17.93
N ASP A 185 -1.63 31.33 -18.37
CA ASP A 185 -2.28 31.94 -19.53
C ASP A 185 -2.66 33.42 -19.29
N ALA A 186 -2.90 33.81 -18.04
CA ALA A 186 -3.24 35.18 -17.66
C ALA A 186 -2.02 36.10 -17.43
N LEU A 187 -0.79 35.57 -17.45
CA LEU A 187 0.41 36.36 -17.15
C LEU A 187 0.86 37.24 -18.33
N PRO A 188 1.38 38.46 -18.07
CA PRO A 188 2.05 39.26 -19.10
C PRO A 188 3.27 38.53 -19.67
N ALA A 189 3.51 38.70 -20.98
CA ALA A 189 4.61 38.04 -21.68
C ALA A 189 6.01 38.30 -21.06
N LEU A 190 6.19 39.45 -20.41
CA LEU A 190 7.45 39.82 -19.73
C LEU A 190 7.77 38.93 -18.52
N GLU A 191 6.75 38.35 -17.87
CA GLU A 191 6.92 37.51 -16.67
C GLU A 191 7.16 36.02 -16.99
N LEU A 192 6.86 35.59 -18.23
CA LEU A 192 6.98 34.19 -18.65
C LEU A 192 8.39 33.60 -18.47
N PRO A 193 9.51 34.31 -18.75
CA PRO A 193 10.86 33.78 -18.52
C PRO A 193 11.10 33.41 -17.04
N SER A 194 10.63 34.25 -16.11
CA SER A 194 10.78 34.03 -14.67
C SER A 194 9.98 32.81 -14.21
N VAL A 195 8.75 32.66 -14.69
CA VAL A 195 7.90 31.51 -14.39
C VAL A 195 8.51 30.21 -14.94
N ILE A 196 9.01 30.22 -16.18
CA ILE A 196 9.69 29.06 -16.77
C ILE A 196 10.91 28.66 -15.94
N ALA A 197 11.71 29.62 -15.48
CA ALA A 197 12.87 29.34 -14.63
C ALA A 197 12.45 28.69 -13.29
N TYR A 198 11.40 29.21 -12.65
CA TYR A 198 10.90 28.66 -11.39
C TYR A 198 10.32 27.25 -11.55
N LEU A 199 9.53 27.00 -12.60
CA LEU A 199 8.98 25.67 -12.89
C LEU A 199 10.08 24.64 -13.19
N ARG A 200 11.16 25.04 -13.88
CA ARG A 200 12.34 24.17 -14.09
C ARG A 200 13.02 23.83 -12.77
N PHE A 201 13.25 24.83 -11.92
CA PHE A 201 13.82 24.62 -10.59
C PHE A 201 12.97 23.65 -9.75
N LEU A 202 11.64 23.81 -9.75
CA LEU A 202 10.74 22.89 -9.05
C LEU A 202 10.82 21.47 -9.60
N ARG A 203 10.92 21.30 -10.92
CA ARG A 203 11.07 19.99 -11.56
C ARG A 203 12.37 19.28 -11.17
N GLU A 204 13.47 20.04 -11.05
CA GLU A 204 14.78 19.52 -10.64
C GLU A 204 14.84 19.19 -9.14
N LYS A 205 14.06 19.90 -8.30
CA LYS A 205 13.99 19.65 -6.86
C LYS A 205 12.96 18.58 -6.45
N ALA A 206 11.99 18.26 -7.29
CA ALA A 206 11.01 17.22 -6.97
C ALA A 206 11.72 15.86 -6.84
N PRO A 207 11.40 15.02 -5.83
CA PRO A 207 11.97 13.68 -5.73
C PRO A 207 11.68 12.94 -7.03
N SER A 208 12.73 12.44 -7.68
CA SER A 208 12.71 11.90 -9.03
C SER A 208 11.59 10.86 -9.18
N VAL A 209 10.51 11.23 -9.87
CA VAL A 209 9.63 10.26 -10.50
C VAL A 209 10.41 9.79 -11.72
N VAL A 210 11.13 8.67 -11.58
CA VAL A 210 11.78 8.01 -12.71
C VAL A 210 10.68 7.68 -13.71
N GLU A 211 10.69 8.34 -14.86
CA GLU A 211 9.82 7.99 -15.97
C GLU A 211 10.13 6.54 -16.40
N PRO A 212 9.13 5.67 -16.65
CA PRO A 212 9.39 4.37 -17.23
C PRO A 212 10.05 4.57 -18.60
N GLY A 213 11.30 4.12 -18.70
CA GLY A 213 12.14 4.33 -19.87
C GLY A 213 11.45 3.90 -21.16
N THR A 214 11.55 4.78 -22.16
CA THR A 214 11.26 4.48 -23.56
C THR A 214 12.00 3.20 -23.97
N PRO A 215 11.33 2.16 -24.50
CA PRO A 215 12.03 1.01 -25.03
C PRO A 215 12.88 1.45 -26.22
N GLY A 216 14.20 1.38 -26.05
CA GLY A 216 15.17 1.65 -27.10
C GLY A 216 14.94 0.69 -28.27
N ALA A 217 14.84 1.28 -29.46
CA ALA A 217 14.83 0.56 -30.72
C ALA A 217 16.08 -0.33 -30.83
N ILE A 218 15.86 -1.60 -31.15
CA ILE A 218 16.89 -2.54 -31.57
C ILE A 218 17.22 -2.19 -33.03
N PRO A 219 18.47 -1.83 -33.40
CA PRO A 219 18.85 -1.77 -34.79
C PRO A 219 19.16 -3.17 -35.33
N GLU A 220 18.86 -3.35 -36.61
CA GLU A 220 18.99 -4.58 -37.42
C GLU A 220 20.37 -5.24 -37.39
#